data_AF-A0A934C3F7-F1
#
_entry.id   AF-A0A934C3F7-F1
#
_cell.length_a   1.000
_cell.length_b   1.000
_cell.length_c   1.000
_cell.angle_alpha   90.00
_cell.angle_beta   90.00
_cell.angle_gamma   90.00
#
_symmetry.space_group_name_H-M   'P 1'
#
loop_
_entity.id
_entity.type
_entity.pdbx_description
1 polymer ?
#
loop_
_entity_poly.entity_id
_entity_poly.type
_entity_poly.pdbx_seq_one_letter_code
_entity_poly.pdbx_strand_id
1 'polypeptide(L)'
;MRDEFVRVCLWVYVITSLILFLSMGYAYYVNARKPAGDPQKRDYHPLAFSLLPFWPPALVISLFLFALRALVYGAFLVLFTLVLIVIRKPLPLLLLAKAAKYIGDRLLRLNTQIVRWFLPLPTPQTAYSPS
;
A
#
# COMPACT_ATOMS: atom_id res chain seq x y z
N MET A 1 -16.27 24.61 13.71
CA MET A 1 -16.96 24.53 12.40
C MET A 1 -17.10 23.09 11.88
N ARG A 2 -16.01 22.30 11.78
CA ARG A 2 -16.08 20.91 11.25
C ARG A 2 -16.94 19.98 12.12
N ASP A 3 -16.80 20.08 13.44
CA ASP A 3 -17.51 19.20 14.39
C ASP A 3 -19.01 19.49 14.45
N GLU A 4 -19.40 20.77 14.34
CA GLU A 4 -20.81 21.14 14.30
C GLU A 4 -21.49 20.67 13.02
N PHE A 5 -20.81 20.76 11.88
CA PHE A 5 -21.32 20.25 10.61
C PHE A 5 -21.54 18.73 10.65
N VAL A 6 -20.56 17.97 11.16
CA VAL A 6 -20.69 16.51 11.33
C VAL A 6 -21.85 16.17 12.26
N ARG A 7 -22.02 16.92 13.37
CA ARG A 7 -23.11 16.71 14.32
C ARG A 7 -24.48 16.94 13.68
N VAL A 8 -24.64 17.99 12.87
CA VAL A 8 -25.88 18.28 12.15
C VAL A 8 -26.18 17.18 11.12
N CYS A 9 -25.19 16.75 10.33
CA CYS A 9 -25.37 15.65 9.38
C CYS A 9 -25.79 14.35 10.07
N LEU A 10 -25.20 14.05 11.23
CA LEU A 10 -25.50 12.83 11.99
C LEU A 10 -26.92 12.89 12.58
N TRP A 11 -27.35 14.05 13.09
CA TRP A 11 -28.72 14.26 13.55
C TRP A 11 -29.75 14.15 12.42
N VAL A 12 -29.50 14.81 11.28
CA VAL A 12 -30.36 14.71 10.10
C VAL A 12 -30.47 13.25 9.66
N TYR A 13 -29.34 12.54 9.57
CA TYR A 13 -29.32 11.12 9.20
C TYR A 13 -30.13 10.25 10.17
N VAL A 14 -29.97 10.43 11.49
CA VAL A 14 -30.71 9.67 12.51
C VAL A 14 -32.21 9.95 12.41
N ILE A 15 -32.60 11.22 12.29
CA ILE A 15 -34.00 11.64 12.19
C ILE A 15 -34.63 11.07 10.90
N THR A 16 -33.97 11.24 9.76
CA THR A 16 -34.46 10.69 8.48
C THR A 16 -34.55 9.17 8.52
N SER A 17 -33.56 8.48 9.09
CA SER A 17 -33.59 7.02 9.25
C SER A 17 -34.73 6.56 10.14
N LEU A 18 -35.01 7.28 11.24
CA LEU A 18 -36.13 6.99 12.14
C LEU A 18 -37.49 7.17 11.43
N ILE A 19 -37.66 8.25 10.66
CA ILE A 19 -38.89 8.50 9.87
C ILE A 19 -39.09 7.39 8.83
N LEU A 20 -38.03 7.00 8.11
CA LEU A 20 -38.08 5.90 7.14
C LEU A 20 -38.41 4.57 7.81
N PHE A 21 -37.83 4.28 8.96
CA PHE A 21 -38.10 3.08 9.73
C PHE A 21 -39.56 3.02 10.21
N LEU A 22 -40.08 4.11 10.77
CA LEU A 22 -41.46 4.21 11.22
C LEU A 22 -42.47 4.08 10.05
N SER A 23 -42.20 4.74 8.94
CA SER A 23 -43.06 4.66 7.75
C SER A 23 -43.05 3.26 7.12
N MET A 24 -41.90 2.59 7.05
CA MET A 24 -41.82 1.18 6.63
C MET A 24 -42.55 0.25 7.61
N GLY A 25 -42.35 0.41 8.92
CA GLY A 25 -43.02 -0.38 9.94
C GLY A 25 -44.55 -0.23 9.87
N TYR A 26 -45.03 1.00 9.67
CA TYR A 26 -46.45 1.28 9.48
C TYR A 26 -46.99 0.65 8.19
N ALA A 27 -46.29 0.79 7.07
CA ALA A 27 -46.67 0.17 5.80
C ALA A 27 -46.73 -1.36 5.91
N TYR A 28 -45.77 -1.98 6.60
CA TYR A 28 -45.76 -3.41 6.87
C TYR A 28 -46.95 -3.83 7.71
N TYR A 29 -47.25 -3.11 8.79
CA TYR A 29 -48.38 -3.38 9.68
C TYR A 29 -49.74 -3.29 8.96
N VAL A 30 -49.95 -2.23 8.16
CA VAL A 30 -51.16 -2.07 7.36
C VAL A 30 -51.30 -3.20 6.34
N ASN A 31 -50.21 -3.57 5.67
CA ASN A 31 -50.20 -4.63 4.68
C ASN A 31 -50.42 -6.02 5.30
N ALA A 32 -49.90 -6.29 6.50
CA ALA A 32 -50.13 -7.54 7.23
C ALA A 32 -51.62 -7.75 7.59
N ARG A 33 -52.36 -6.66 7.80
CA ARG A 33 -53.80 -6.67 8.09
C ARG A 33 -54.69 -6.83 6.86
N LYS A 34 -54.14 -6.75 5.63
CA LYS A 34 -54.93 -6.92 4.41
C LYS A 34 -55.38 -8.38 4.23
N PRO A 35 -56.61 -8.61 3.75
CA PRO A 35 -57.10 -9.95 3.45
C PRO A 35 -56.26 -10.61 2.35
N ALA A 36 -56.13 -11.94 2.38
CA ALA A 36 -55.25 -12.69 1.49
C ALA A 36 -55.61 -12.57 -0.01
N GLY A 37 -56.82 -12.12 -0.35
CA GLY A 37 -57.27 -11.88 -1.72
C GLY A 37 -57.14 -10.44 -2.20
N ASP A 38 -56.61 -9.51 -1.40
CA ASP A 38 -56.42 -8.11 -1.84
C ASP A 38 -55.27 -8.05 -2.88
N PRO A 39 -55.51 -7.57 -4.12
CA PRO A 39 -54.47 -7.44 -5.15
C PRO A 39 -53.33 -6.50 -4.76
N GLN A 40 -53.52 -5.66 -3.73
CA GLN A 40 -52.49 -4.78 -3.21
C GLN A 40 -51.67 -5.40 -2.05
N LYS A 41 -52.00 -6.60 -1.57
CA LYS A 41 -51.22 -7.26 -0.52
C LYS A 41 -49.90 -7.74 -1.11
N ARG A 42 -48.79 -7.30 -0.53
CA ARG A 42 -47.44 -7.75 -0.92
C ARG A 42 -46.80 -8.56 0.20
N ASP A 43 -46.21 -9.69 -0.12
CA ASP A 43 -45.46 -10.48 0.86
C ASP A 43 -44.07 -9.89 1.05
N TYR A 44 -43.96 -8.95 2.00
CA TYR A 44 -42.69 -8.35 2.37
C TYR A 44 -41.95 -9.27 3.36
N HIS A 45 -40.66 -9.53 3.09
CA HIS A 45 -39.81 -10.22 4.04
C HIS A 45 -39.57 -9.33 5.28
N PRO A 46 -39.65 -9.86 6.51
CA PRO A 46 -39.47 -9.06 7.72
C PRO A 46 -38.08 -8.43 7.84
N LEU A 47 -37.06 -8.90 7.10
CA LEU A 47 -35.74 -8.25 7.08
C LEU A 47 -35.62 -7.07 6.09
N ALA A 48 -36.64 -6.83 5.26
CA ALA A 48 -36.58 -5.77 4.24
C ALA A 48 -36.53 -4.37 4.86
N PHE A 49 -37.12 -4.16 6.04
CA PHE A 49 -37.14 -2.85 6.70
C PHE A 49 -35.78 -2.46 7.31
N SER A 50 -34.95 -3.44 7.67
CA SER A 50 -33.64 -3.19 8.28
C SER A 50 -32.53 -2.90 7.26
N LEU A 51 -32.76 -3.14 5.96
CA LEU A 51 -31.72 -2.97 4.94
C LEU A 51 -31.52 -1.52 4.49
N LEU A 52 -32.60 -0.74 4.42
CA LEU A 52 -32.58 0.59 3.80
C LEU A 52 -31.72 1.62 4.54
N PRO A 53 -31.80 1.76 5.88
CA PRO A 53 -30.98 2.75 6.57
C PRO A 53 -29.51 2.33 6.65
N PHE A 54 -29.19 1.04 6.73
CA PHE A 54 -27.81 0.60 6.93
C PHE A 54 -26.98 0.49 5.64
N TRP A 55 -27.62 0.42 4.48
CA TRP A 55 -26.93 0.23 3.20
C TRP A 55 -25.98 1.39 2.82
N PRO A 56 -26.39 2.68 2.85
CA PRO A 56 -25.53 3.76 2.39
C PRO A 56 -24.23 3.92 3.21
N PRO A 57 -24.26 3.94 4.57
CA PRO A 57 -23.04 4.00 5.36
C PRO A 57 -22.14 2.78 5.19
N ALA A 58 -22.73 1.58 5.11
CA ALA A 58 -21.96 0.35 4.91
C ALA A 58 -21.18 0.37 3.59
N LEU A 59 -21.78 0.91 2.53
CA LEU A 59 -21.13 1.06 1.23
C LEU A 59 -19.96 2.06 1.31
N VAL A 60 -20.14 3.19 1.98
CA VAL A 60 -19.07 4.19 2.20
C VAL A 60 -17.91 3.59 2.99
N ILE A 61 -18.19 2.88 4.09
CA ILE A 61 -17.18 2.21 4.90
C ILE A 61 -16.42 1.16 4.06
N SER A 62 -17.15 0.35 3.29
CA SER A 62 -16.56 -0.66 2.41
C SER A 62 -15.65 -0.04 1.36
N LEU A 63 -16.09 1.04 0.71
CA LEU A 63 -15.31 1.77 -0.29
C LEU A 63 -14.04 2.38 0.33
N PHE A 64 -14.17 2.95 1.53
CA PHE A 64 -13.03 3.51 2.26
C PHE A 64 -12.00 2.43 2.62
N LEU A 65 -12.45 1.30 3.15
CA LEU A 65 -11.58 0.15 3.46
C LEU A 65 -10.92 -0.43 2.21
N PHE A 66 -11.64 -0.47 1.08
CA PHE A 66 -11.10 -0.89 -0.20
C PHE A 66 -9.98 0.06 -0.67
N ALA A 67 -10.21 1.37 -0.62
CA ALA A 67 -9.20 2.37 -0.97
C ALA A 67 -7.96 2.27 -0.06
N LEU A 68 -8.17 2.08 1.25
CA LEU A 68 -7.08 1.92 2.22
C LEU A 68 -6.22 0.68 1.89
N ARG A 69 -6.87 -0.46 1.62
CA ARG A 69 -6.19 -1.69 1.20
C ARG A 69 -5.41 -1.48 -0.11
N ALA A 70 -6.02 -0.84 -1.10
CA ALA A 70 -5.36 -0.54 -2.37
C ALA A 70 -4.11 0.32 -2.17
N LEU A 71 -4.16 1.29 -1.26
CA LEU A 71 -3.02 2.16 -0.94
C LEU A 71 -1.89 1.40 -0.25
N VAL A 72 -2.22 0.47 0.66
CA VAL A 72 -1.23 -0.44 1.29
C VAL A 72 -0.56 -1.32 0.23
N TYR A 73 -1.33 -1.91 -0.69
CA TYR A 73 -0.77 -2.70 -1.79
C TYR A 73 0.09 -1.86 -2.74
N GLY A 74 -0.33 -0.62 -3.03
CA GLY A 74 0.46 0.32 -3.82
C GLY A 74 1.79 0.65 -3.15
N ALA A 75 1.77 0.96 -1.85
CA ALA A 75 2.99 1.21 -1.07
C ALA A 75 3.91 -0.02 -1.05
N PHE A 76 3.34 -1.22 -0.90
CA PHE A 76 4.09 -2.48 -0.96
C PHE A 76 4.76 -2.68 -2.33
N LEU A 77 4.06 -2.40 -3.43
CA LEU A 77 4.62 -2.47 -4.78
C LEU A 77 5.78 -1.49 -4.99
N VAL A 78 5.67 -0.26 -4.47
CA VAL A 78 6.75 0.73 -4.54
C VAL A 78 7.98 0.24 -3.77
N LEU A 79 7.80 -0.23 -2.54
CA LEU A 79 8.88 -0.81 -1.72
C LEU A 79 9.53 -2.00 -2.40
N PHE A 80 8.73 -2.93 -2.92
CA PHE A 80 9.22 -4.10 -3.64
C PHE A 80 10.03 -3.70 -4.88
N THR A 81 9.56 -2.69 -5.62
CA THR A 81 10.27 -2.15 -6.79
C THR A 81 11.60 -1.51 -6.40
N LEU A 82 11.66 -0.75 -5.29
CA LEU A 82 12.90 -0.18 -4.78
C LEU A 82 13.90 -1.27 -4.41
N VAL A 83 13.45 -2.33 -3.73
CA VAL A 83 14.29 -3.49 -3.40
C VAL A 83 14.84 -4.13 -4.68
N LEU A 84 14.00 -4.34 -5.70
CA LEU A 84 14.45 -4.87 -6.99
C LEU A 84 15.47 -3.97 -7.68
N ILE A 85 15.34 -2.64 -7.59
CA ILE A 85 16.32 -1.70 -8.15
C ILE A 85 17.68 -1.84 -7.44
N VAL A 86 17.68 -1.94 -6.11
CA VAL A 86 18.90 -2.12 -5.31
C VAL A 86 19.59 -3.44 -5.62
N ILE A 87 18.82 -4.52 -5.81
CA ILE A 87 19.37 -5.83 -6.20
C ILE A 87 19.90 -5.79 -7.64
N ARG A 88 19.14 -5.20 -8.58
CA ARG A 88 19.47 -5.19 -10.01
C ARG A 88 20.70 -4.34 -10.34
N LYS A 89 20.89 -3.22 -9.65
CA LYS A 89 22.09 -2.40 -9.77
C LYS A 89 22.87 -2.50 -8.47
N PRO A 90 23.94 -3.32 -8.40
CA PRO A 90 24.79 -3.43 -7.23
C PRO A 90 25.72 -2.20 -7.11
N LEU A 91 25.15 -0.99 -7.21
CA LEU A 91 25.76 0.31 -6.94
C LEU A 91 26.63 0.30 -5.68
N PRO A 92 26.18 -0.24 -4.52
CA PRO A 92 27.03 -0.31 -3.34
C PRO A 92 28.25 -1.22 -3.53
N LEU A 93 28.12 -2.37 -4.22
CA LEU A 93 29.26 -3.25 -4.50
C LEU A 93 30.24 -2.61 -5.50
N LEU A 94 29.75 -1.81 -6.44
CA LEU A 94 30.58 -1.09 -7.41
C LEU A 94 31.38 0.03 -6.74
N LEU A 95 30.80 0.71 -5.75
CA LEU A 95 31.50 1.66 -4.89
C LEU A 95 32.52 0.96 -3.98
N LEU A 96 32.14 -0.18 -3.40
CA LEU A 96 33.03 -0.98 -2.56
C LEU A 96 34.24 -1.47 -3.35
N ALA A 97 34.03 -1.94 -4.58
CA ALA A 97 35.09 -2.38 -5.49
C ALA A 97 36.04 -1.24 -5.85
N LYS A 98 35.51 -0.02 -6.08
CA LYS A 98 36.34 1.18 -6.29
C LYS A 98 37.17 1.55 -5.06
N ALA A 99 36.56 1.52 -3.87
CA ALA A 99 37.26 1.81 -2.62
C ALA A 99 38.35 0.78 -2.32
N ALA A 100 38.05 -0.52 -2.49
CA ALA A 100 39.00 -1.60 -2.33
C ALA A 100 40.19 -1.46 -3.30
N LYS A 101 39.92 -1.14 -4.57
CA LYS A 101 40.99 -0.89 -5.56
C LYS A 101 41.86 0.30 -5.18
N TYR A 102 41.26 1.42 -4.74
CA TYR A 102 42.01 2.60 -4.33
C TYR A 102 42.92 2.35 -3.13
N ILE A 103 42.41 1.65 -2.11
CA ILE A 103 43.17 1.26 -0.91
C ILE A 103 44.28 0.27 -1.29
N GLY A 104 43.95 -0.75 -2.08
CA GLY A 104 44.89 -1.76 -2.56
C GLY A 104 46.05 -1.15 -3.35
N ASP A 105 45.75 -0.24 -4.29
CA ASP A 105 46.78 0.43 -5.10
C ASP A 105 47.70 1.32 -4.26
N ARG A 106 47.17 2.01 -3.24
CA ARG A 106 48.00 2.81 -2.31
C ARG A 106 48.92 1.91 -1.48
N LEU A 107 48.37 0.83 -0.91
CA LEU A 107 49.14 -0.14 -0.14
C LEU A 107 50.24 -0.78 -0.99
N LEU A 108 49.91 -1.21 -2.22
CA LEU A 108 50.90 -1.80 -3.13
C LEU A 108 52.01 -0.81 -3.49
N ARG A 109 51.67 0.47 -3.75
CA ARG A 109 52.68 1.49 -4.04
C ARG A 109 53.61 1.74 -2.86
N LEU A 110 53.06 1.86 -1.66
CA LEU A 110 53.84 2.04 -0.44
C LEU A 110 54.75 0.83 -0.20
N ASN A 111 54.21 -0.39 -0.34
CA ASN A 111 54.99 -1.61 -0.14
C ASN A 111 56.08 -1.75 -1.21
N THR A 112 55.80 -1.39 -2.45
CA THR A 112 56.79 -1.37 -3.54
C THR A 112 57.88 -0.35 -3.28
N GLN A 113 57.55 0.81 -2.71
CA GLN A 113 58.55 1.81 -2.30
C GLN A 113 59.45 1.28 -1.18
N ILE A 114 58.88 0.65 -0.16
CA ILE A 114 59.64 0.03 0.93
C ILE A 114 60.56 -1.07 0.37
N VAL A 115 60.03 -1.98 -0.45
CA VAL A 115 60.82 -3.06 -1.06
C VAL A 115 61.95 -2.50 -1.92
N ARG A 116 61.73 -1.43 -2.71
CA ARG A 116 62.78 -0.77 -3.51
C ARG A 116 63.92 -0.20 -2.66
N TRP A 117 63.69 0.13 -1.40
CA TRP A 117 64.75 0.59 -0.51
C TRP A 117 65.65 -0.56 -0.03
N PHE A 118 65.15 -1.79 -0.01
CA PHE A 118 65.86 -2.96 0.50
C PHE A 118 66.31 -3.97 -0.58
N LEU A 119 65.69 -3.97 -1.75
CA LEU A 119 65.95 -4.90 -2.85
C LEU A 119 66.18 -4.12 -4.15
N PRO A 120 67.27 -4.39 -4.90
CA PRO A 120 67.50 -3.78 -6.21
C PRO A 120 66.39 -4.19 -7.19
N LEU A 121 66.04 -3.30 -8.13
CA LEU A 121 64.97 -3.56 -9.08
C LEU A 121 65.25 -4.85 -9.86
N PRO A 122 64.23 -5.71 -10.10
CA PRO A 122 64.38 -6.76 -11.08
C PRO A 122 64.75 -6.11 -12.42
N THR A 123 65.90 -6.51 -12.96
CA THR A 123 66.34 -6.10 -14.30
C THR A 123 65.24 -6.44 -15.29
N PRO A 124 64.87 -5.53 -16.22
CA PRO A 124 63.89 -5.84 -17.24
C PRO A 124 64.33 -7.12 -17.96
N GLN A 125 63.50 -8.16 -17.87
CA GLN A 125 63.69 -9.34 -18.71
C GLN A 125 63.61 -8.85 -20.15
N THR A 126 64.73 -8.92 -20.86
CA THR A 126 64.78 -8.68 -22.29
C THR A 126 63.70 -9.56 -22.92
N ALA A 127 62.73 -8.91 -23.56
CA ALA A 127 61.67 -9.58 -24.28
C ALA A 127 62.30 -10.63 -25.19
N TYR A 128 61.95 -11.90 -24.97
CA TYR A 128 62.25 -12.99 -25.87
C TYR A 128 61.70 -12.59 -27.25
N SER A 129 62.60 -12.35 -28.19
CA SER A 129 62.26 -12.17 -29.61
C SER A 129 62.23 -13.57 -30.22
N PRO A 130 61.05 -14.19 -30.46
CA PRO A 130 61.02 -15.40 -31.26
C PRO A 130 61.47 -15.03 -32.68
N SER A 131 62.53 -15.70 -33.13
CA SER A 131 63.00 -15.73 -34.52
C SER A 131 61.97 -16.38 -35.43
#